data_AF-A0A835AE58-F1
#
_entry.id   AF-A0A835AE58-F1
#
_cell.length_a   1.000
_cell.length_b   1.000
_cell.length_c   1.000
_cell.angle_alpha   90.00
_cell.angle_beta   90.00
_cell.angle_gamma   90.00
#
_symmetry.space_group_name_H-M   'P 1'
#
loop_
_entity.id
_entity.type
_entity.pdbx_description
1 polymer ?
#
loop_
_entity_poly.entity_id
_entity_poly.type
_entity_poly.pdbx_seq_one_letter_code
_entity_poly.pdbx_strand_id
1 'polypeptide(L)'
;MPFREDIQKIEEYDKAMDHCTSIFHIEATTFSLYFCMIASKGVKFASAVMESAALRFDNKQDEVSSCTTKQTLTMYVSIFVGLVKDAYDKKFNDESIFALLGAFRGVAAVGHILLQDTLANFNYTEYSSSNCGVVLDSERVWCEFEQKMNNLEAKFRAVSKSTKAYEILRPTMTDAMKFTMLYISAMVAYHEKTLGYVPGTKGRRRSIKASGDGEPGAFGTSSGSM
;
A
#
# COMPACT_ATOMS: atom_id res chain seq x y z
N MET A 1 11.59 1.30 -3.41
CA MET A 1 10.12 1.29 -3.37
C MET A 1 9.64 0.26 -4.38
N PRO A 2 8.89 -0.77 -3.95
CA PRO A 2 8.18 -1.69 -4.83
C PRO A 2 7.28 -0.95 -5.83
N PHE A 3 7.01 -1.55 -7.00
CA PHE A 3 6.07 -1.02 -8.02
C PHE A 3 6.39 0.41 -8.52
N ARG A 4 7.68 0.78 -8.55
CA ARG A 4 8.11 2.12 -8.99
C ARG A 4 7.78 2.35 -10.47
N GLU A 5 8.02 1.33 -11.29
CA GLU A 5 7.80 1.36 -12.73
C GLU A 5 6.31 1.60 -13.03
N ASP A 6 5.42 1.01 -12.25
CA ASP A 6 3.97 1.20 -12.38
C ASP A 6 3.53 2.64 -12.04
N ILE A 7 4.16 3.26 -11.04
CA ILE A 7 3.93 4.69 -10.72
C ILE A 7 4.41 5.57 -11.86
N GLN A 8 5.61 5.33 -12.39
CA GLN A 8 6.15 6.10 -13.52
C GLN A 8 5.23 6.00 -14.74
N LYS A 9 4.70 4.81 -15.01
CA LYS A 9 3.73 4.61 -16.09
C LYS A 9 2.44 5.40 -15.88
N ILE A 10 1.94 5.50 -14.65
CA ILE A 10 0.78 6.35 -14.36
C ILE A 10 1.14 7.84 -14.55
N GLU A 11 2.33 8.28 -14.13
CA GLU A 11 2.80 9.66 -14.34
C GLU A 11 2.98 10.01 -15.82
N GLU A 12 3.36 9.05 -16.67
CA GLU A 12 3.41 9.23 -18.12
C GLU A 12 2.02 9.49 -18.71
N TYR A 13 1.01 8.74 -18.27
CA TYR A 13 -0.39 8.97 -18.66
C TYR A 13 -0.91 10.32 -18.15
N ASP A 14 -0.61 10.68 -16.91
CA ASP A 14 -0.99 11.96 -16.30
C ASP A 14 -0.50 13.14 -17.15
N LYS A 15 0.79 13.13 -17.53
CA LYS A 15 1.38 14.13 -18.44
C LYS A 15 0.73 14.13 -19.82
N ALA A 16 0.48 12.95 -20.40
CA ALA A 16 -0.13 12.84 -21.72
C ALA A 16 -1.57 13.40 -21.73
N MET A 17 -2.33 13.24 -20.64
CA MET A 17 -3.69 13.77 -20.50
C MET A 17 -3.72 15.29 -20.25
N ASP A 18 -2.76 15.82 -19.49
CA ASP A 18 -2.67 17.25 -19.15
C ASP A 18 -2.49 18.15 -20.40
N HIS A 19 -1.89 17.61 -21.47
CA HIS A 19 -1.71 18.31 -22.73
C HIS A 19 -2.97 18.40 -23.62
N CYS A 20 -4.10 17.79 -23.22
CA CYS A 20 -5.34 17.78 -24.01
C CYS A 20 -6.22 19.01 -23.70
N THR A 21 -5.85 20.15 -24.28
CA THR A 21 -6.38 21.51 -23.95
C THR A 21 -7.70 21.91 -24.62
N SER A 22 -8.52 20.95 -25.09
CA SER A 22 -9.83 21.30 -25.66
C SER A 22 -10.81 21.72 -24.57
N ILE A 23 -11.35 22.94 -24.64
CA ILE A 23 -12.35 23.47 -23.69
C ILE A 23 -13.61 22.59 -23.61
N PHE A 24 -13.93 21.87 -24.70
CA PHE A 24 -15.06 20.95 -24.77
C PHE A 24 -14.88 19.64 -23.99
N HIS A 25 -13.67 19.38 -23.46
CA HIS A 25 -13.32 18.14 -22.77
C HIS A 25 -12.75 18.38 -21.36
N ILE A 26 -12.94 19.57 -20.80
CA ILE A 26 -12.34 19.94 -19.51
C ILE A 26 -12.77 19.03 -18.35
N GLU A 27 -14.05 18.63 -18.31
CA GLU A 27 -14.58 17.74 -17.27
C GLU A 27 -14.01 16.32 -17.42
N ALA A 28 -13.99 15.78 -18.64
CA ALA A 28 -13.43 14.45 -18.92
C ALA A 28 -11.93 14.40 -18.61
N THR A 29 -11.19 15.46 -18.93
CA THR A 29 -9.75 15.58 -18.63
C THR A 29 -9.54 15.64 -17.11
N THR A 30 -10.33 16.46 -16.41
CA THR A 30 -10.29 16.55 -14.94
C THR A 30 -10.53 15.20 -14.28
N PHE A 31 -11.53 14.43 -14.76
CA PHE A 31 -11.78 13.09 -14.26
C PHE A 31 -10.64 12.12 -14.56
N SER A 32 -10.03 12.19 -15.75
CA SER A 32 -8.91 11.35 -16.16
C SER A 32 -7.66 11.56 -15.28
N LEU A 33 -7.33 12.82 -14.99
CA LEU A 33 -6.28 13.17 -14.03
C LEU A 33 -6.63 12.71 -12.61
N TYR A 34 -7.90 12.77 -12.23
CA TYR A 34 -8.36 12.23 -10.95
C TYR A 34 -8.14 10.72 -10.83
N PHE A 35 -8.36 9.95 -11.91
CA PHE A 35 -8.02 8.52 -11.95
C PHE A 35 -6.52 8.29 -11.77
N CYS A 36 -5.66 9.09 -12.41
CA CYS A 36 -4.20 9.00 -12.24
C CYS A 36 -3.80 9.18 -10.76
N MET A 37 -4.39 10.16 -10.08
CA MET A 37 -4.15 10.39 -8.66
C MET A 37 -4.60 9.20 -7.80
N ILE A 38 -5.82 8.69 -8.00
CA ILE A 38 -6.39 7.58 -7.23
C ILE A 38 -5.59 6.28 -7.46
N ALA A 39 -5.26 5.97 -8.71
CA ALA A 39 -4.46 4.80 -9.07
C ALA A 39 -3.05 4.87 -8.47
N SER A 40 -2.39 6.02 -8.56
CA SER A 40 -1.07 6.24 -7.95
C SER A 40 -1.09 5.99 -6.43
N LYS A 41 -2.17 6.38 -5.75
CA LYS A 41 -2.36 6.09 -4.32
C LYS A 41 -2.57 4.60 -4.07
N GLY A 42 -3.36 3.92 -4.91
CA GLY A 42 -3.51 2.46 -4.87
C GLY A 42 -2.18 1.71 -5.00
N VAL A 43 -1.31 2.12 -5.93
CA VAL A 43 0.04 1.52 -6.08
C VAL A 43 0.93 1.82 -4.86
N LYS A 44 0.86 3.03 -4.30
CA LYS A 44 1.56 3.39 -3.06
C LYS A 44 1.10 2.55 -1.87
N PHE A 45 -0.19 2.25 -1.78
CA PHE A 45 -0.74 1.34 -0.76
C PHE A 45 -0.21 -0.08 -0.93
N ALA A 46 -0.21 -0.63 -2.14
CA ALA A 46 0.39 -1.94 -2.41
C ALA A 46 1.89 -1.97 -2.05
N SER A 47 2.61 -0.88 -2.32
CA SER A 47 4.02 -0.75 -1.96
C SER A 47 4.23 -0.77 -0.45
N ALA A 48 3.41 -0.04 0.32
CA ALA A 48 3.47 -0.04 1.78
C ALA A 48 3.19 -1.43 2.38
N VAL A 49 2.21 -2.16 1.83
CA VAL A 49 1.94 -3.55 2.24
C VAL A 49 3.13 -4.46 1.92
N MET A 50 3.75 -4.31 0.75
CA MET A 50 4.93 -5.10 0.37
C MET A 50 6.16 -4.79 1.25
N GLU A 51 6.37 -3.51 1.60
CA GLU A 51 7.43 -3.11 2.52
C GLU A 51 7.17 -3.67 3.93
N SER A 52 5.92 -3.65 4.40
CA SER A 52 5.53 -4.32 5.65
C SER A 52 5.80 -5.82 5.60
N ALA A 53 5.49 -6.48 4.49
CA ALA A 53 5.72 -7.92 4.29
C ALA A 53 7.20 -8.33 4.24
N ALA A 54 8.10 -7.37 3.99
CA ALA A 54 9.54 -7.59 3.99
C ALA A 54 10.15 -7.54 5.40
N LEU A 55 9.43 -6.97 6.36
CA LEU A 55 9.85 -6.89 7.77
C LEU A 55 9.52 -8.21 8.51
N ARG A 56 10.08 -9.32 8.01
CA ARG A 56 9.82 -10.67 8.55
C ARG A 56 10.56 -10.93 9.84
N PHE A 57 10.05 -11.88 10.61
CA PHE A 57 10.82 -12.47 11.70
C PHE A 57 11.88 -13.41 11.12
N ASP A 58 13.17 -13.16 11.42
CA ASP A 58 14.34 -13.86 10.85
C ASP A 58 14.36 -15.40 11.08
N ASN A 59 13.34 -16.04 11.67
CA ASN A 59 13.45 -17.39 12.22
C ASN A 59 12.25 -18.35 12.07
N LYS A 60 11.24 -18.09 11.21
CA LYS A 60 10.12 -19.05 11.03
C LYS A 60 9.76 -19.29 9.56
N GLN A 61 9.58 -20.56 9.20
CA GLN A 61 9.35 -21.04 7.81
C GLN A 61 7.88 -21.02 7.37
N ASP A 62 6.93 -20.79 8.27
CA ASP A 62 5.48 -20.91 7.98
C ASP A 62 4.79 -19.60 7.54
N GLU A 63 5.54 -18.51 7.39
CA GLU A 63 4.97 -17.23 6.94
C GLU A 63 4.54 -17.27 5.46
N VAL A 64 3.49 -16.52 5.11
CA VAL A 64 3.07 -16.33 3.71
C VAL A 64 4.28 -15.91 2.87
N SER A 65 4.64 -16.63 1.81
CA SER A 65 5.85 -16.33 1.04
C SER A 65 5.83 -14.92 0.42
N SER A 66 6.97 -14.22 0.51
CA SER A 66 7.15 -12.88 -0.07
C SER A 66 6.89 -12.89 -1.58
N CYS A 67 7.19 -14.02 -2.24
CA CYS A 67 6.90 -14.21 -3.65
C CYS A 67 5.39 -14.20 -3.92
N THR A 68 4.60 -14.93 -3.13
CA THR A 68 3.14 -14.97 -3.23
C THR A 68 2.54 -13.58 -2.96
N THR A 69 3.00 -12.90 -1.91
CA THR A 69 2.57 -11.52 -1.61
C THR A 69 2.83 -10.59 -2.78
N LYS A 70 4.04 -10.62 -3.35
CA LYS A 70 4.41 -9.79 -4.50
C LYS A 70 3.54 -10.09 -5.71
N GLN A 71 3.32 -11.37 -6.04
CA GLN A 71 2.48 -11.78 -7.16
C GLN A 71 1.04 -11.28 -7.01
N THR A 72 0.43 -11.48 -5.84
CA THR A 72 -0.94 -11.03 -5.56
C THR A 72 -1.05 -9.50 -5.62
N LEU A 73 -0.10 -8.76 -5.03
CA LEU A 73 -0.10 -7.30 -5.11
C LEU A 73 0.13 -6.80 -6.54
N THR A 74 0.95 -7.49 -7.34
CA THR A 74 1.16 -7.16 -8.76
C THR A 74 -0.14 -7.24 -9.56
N MET A 75 -0.99 -8.23 -9.26
CA MET A 75 -2.32 -8.34 -9.88
C MET A 75 -3.18 -7.09 -9.60
N TYR A 76 -3.23 -6.62 -8.36
CA TYR A 76 -3.99 -5.42 -8.01
C TYR A 76 -3.35 -4.13 -8.56
N VAL A 77 -2.02 -4.03 -8.57
CA VAL A 77 -1.28 -2.93 -9.21
C VAL A 77 -1.61 -2.85 -10.71
N SER A 78 -1.69 -4.00 -11.39
CA SER A 78 -2.07 -4.06 -12.80
C SER A 78 -3.47 -3.51 -13.06
N ILE A 79 -4.41 -3.68 -12.11
CA ILE A 79 -5.76 -3.09 -12.20
C ILE A 79 -5.69 -1.56 -12.09
N PHE A 80 -4.89 -1.01 -11.17
CA PHE A 80 -4.73 0.45 -11.06
C PHE A 80 -4.12 1.07 -12.32
N VAL A 81 -3.09 0.43 -12.89
CA VAL A 81 -2.48 0.87 -14.16
C VAL A 81 -3.45 0.72 -15.32
N GLY A 82 -4.19 -0.39 -15.37
CA GLY A 82 -5.22 -0.65 -16.40
C GLY A 82 -6.33 0.41 -16.38
N LEU A 83 -6.79 0.81 -15.20
CA LEU A 83 -7.78 1.86 -15.03
C LEU A 83 -7.34 3.20 -15.65
N VAL A 84 -6.09 3.60 -15.44
CA VAL A 84 -5.54 4.84 -16.00
C VAL A 84 -5.43 4.74 -17.52
N LYS A 85 -5.01 3.59 -18.02
CA LYS A 85 -5.00 3.32 -19.46
C LYS A 85 -6.41 3.39 -20.07
N ASP A 86 -7.41 2.81 -19.40
CA ASP A 86 -8.79 2.85 -19.89
C ASP A 86 -9.35 4.28 -19.88
N ALA A 87 -8.97 5.10 -18.91
CA ALA A 87 -9.29 6.53 -18.90
C ALA A 87 -8.62 7.26 -20.09
N TYR A 88 -7.34 6.98 -20.36
CA TYR A 88 -6.58 7.54 -21.50
C TYR A 88 -7.21 7.17 -22.84
N ASP A 89 -7.52 5.88 -23.01
CA ASP A 89 -8.11 5.31 -24.22
C ASP A 89 -9.62 5.65 -24.36
N LYS A 90 -10.22 6.37 -23.41
CA LYS A 90 -11.66 6.70 -23.34
C LYS A 90 -12.56 5.45 -23.33
N LYS A 91 -12.09 4.36 -22.73
CA LYS A 91 -12.79 3.07 -22.57
C LYS A 91 -13.34 2.82 -21.17
N PHE A 92 -13.12 3.78 -20.27
CA PHE A 92 -13.58 3.72 -18.90
C PHE A 92 -15.11 3.54 -18.79
N ASN A 93 -15.54 2.61 -17.94
CA ASN A 93 -16.96 2.29 -17.71
C ASN A 93 -17.24 1.93 -16.24
N ASP A 94 -18.46 1.47 -15.93
CA ASP A 94 -18.83 1.09 -14.56
C ASP A 94 -18.08 -0.14 -14.06
N GLU A 95 -17.70 -1.08 -14.93
CA GLU A 95 -16.85 -2.23 -14.58
C GLU A 95 -15.47 -1.76 -14.11
N SER A 96 -14.92 -0.70 -14.71
CA SER A 96 -13.67 -0.10 -14.27
C SER A 96 -13.74 0.39 -12.81
N ILE A 97 -14.90 0.89 -12.35
CA ILE A 97 -15.09 1.27 -10.93
C ILE A 97 -15.18 0.07 -10.02
N PHE A 98 -15.91 -0.98 -10.40
CA PHE A 98 -15.95 -2.20 -9.61
C PHE A 98 -14.56 -2.84 -9.50
N ALA A 99 -13.78 -2.83 -10.58
CA ALA A 99 -12.39 -3.27 -10.58
C ALA A 99 -11.53 -2.44 -9.63
N LEU A 100 -11.66 -1.11 -9.64
CA LEU A 100 -10.97 -0.22 -8.71
C LEU A 100 -11.30 -0.52 -7.25
N LEU A 101 -12.60 -0.64 -6.91
CA LEU A 101 -13.06 -0.97 -5.56
C LEU A 101 -12.52 -2.34 -5.13
N GLY A 102 -12.57 -3.32 -6.02
CA GLY A 102 -12.02 -4.65 -5.82
C GLY A 102 -10.51 -4.63 -5.57
N ALA A 103 -9.75 -3.82 -6.32
CA ALA A 103 -8.31 -3.68 -6.14
C ALA A 103 -7.96 -3.07 -4.78
N PHE A 104 -8.69 -2.04 -4.35
CA PHE A 104 -8.51 -1.45 -3.02
C PHE A 104 -8.81 -2.45 -1.89
N ARG A 105 -9.90 -3.22 -1.99
CA ARG A 105 -10.18 -4.31 -1.02
C ARG A 105 -9.10 -5.37 -1.05
N GLY A 106 -8.65 -5.76 -2.23
CA GLY A 106 -7.62 -6.77 -2.45
C GLY A 106 -6.29 -6.42 -1.78
N VAL A 107 -5.79 -5.20 -2.00
CA VAL A 107 -4.57 -4.71 -1.33
C VAL A 107 -4.72 -4.71 0.18
N ALA A 108 -5.86 -4.24 0.69
CA ALA A 108 -6.16 -4.25 2.12
C ALA A 108 -6.21 -5.68 2.69
N ALA A 109 -6.85 -6.62 1.99
CA ALA A 109 -6.93 -8.02 2.39
C ALA A 109 -5.56 -8.68 2.49
N VAL A 110 -4.66 -8.42 1.53
CA VAL A 110 -3.27 -8.91 1.61
C VAL A 110 -2.57 -8.37 2.86
N GLY A 111 -2.73 -7.08 3.16
CA GLY A 111 -2.20 -6.48 4.38
C GLY A 111 -2.78 -7.10 5.66
N HIS A 112 -4.08 -7.40 5.66
CA HIS A 112 -4.75 -8.06 6.78
C HIS A 112 -4.19 -9.46 7.05
N ILE A 113 -4.06 -10.28 6.00
CA ILE A 113 -3.53 -11.64 6.08
C ILE A 113 -2.12 -11.61 6.66
N LEU A 114 -1.27 -10.69 6.22
CA LEU A 114 0.10 -10.56 6.72
C LEU A 114 0.17 -10.21 8.20
N LEU A 115 -0.71 -9.32 8.68
CA LEU A 115 -0.77 -9.01 10.11
C LEU A 115 -1.29 -10.21 10.91
N GLN A 116 -2.34 -10.88 10.44
CA GLN A 116 -2.87 -12.07 11.13
C GLN A 116 -1.82 -13.18 11.23
N ASP A 117 -1.07 -13.44 10.15
CA ASP A 117 0.05 -14.37 10.13
C ASP A 117 1.13 -13.97 11.16
N THR A 118 1.48 -12.69 11.21
CA THR A 118 2.43 -12.14 12.19
C THR A 118 1.93 -12.30 13.63
N LEU A 119 0.65 -12.00 13.89
CA LEU A 119 0.04 -12.10 15.21
C LEU A 119 -0.09 -13.56 15.67
N ALA A 120 -0.44 -14.48 14.78
CA ALA A 120 -0.48 -15.92 15.06
C ALA A 120 0.91 -16.44 15.47
N ASN A 121 1.96 -15.97 14.80
CA ASN A 121 3.34 -16.33 15.11
C ASN A 121 3.85 -15.76 16.45
N PHE A 122 3.27 -14.65 16.93
CA PHE A 122 3.62 -13.97 18.18
C PHE A 122 2.86 -14.53 19.40
N ASN A 123 1.58 -14.90 19.25
CA ASN A 123 0.73 -15.44 20.32
C ASN A 123 1.22 -16.78 20.90
N TYR A 124 2.19 -17.44 20.26
CA TYR A 124 2.84 -18.65 20.78
C TYR A 124 3.86 -18.36 21.90
N THR A 125 4.20 -17.08 22.13
CA THR A 125 5.08 -16.66 23.24
C THR A 125 4.25 -16.04 24.37
N GLU A 126 4.40 -16.62 25.56
CA GLU A 126 3.63 -16.43 26.79
C GLU A 126 3.61 -14.98 27.32
N TYR A 127 2.80 -14.08 26.73
CA TYR A 127 2.50 -12.74 27.26
C TYR A 127 1.07 -12.29 26.86
N SER A 128 0.06 -12.94 27.45
CA SER A 128 -1.28 -13.09 26.85
C SER A 128 -2.36 -12.04 27.21
N SER A 129 -2.06 -10.89 27.84
CA SER A 129 -3.11 -9.87 28.10
C SER A 129 -3.05 -8.64 27.19
N SER A 130 -1.86 -8.11 26.88
CA SER A 130 -1.74 -6.88 26.07
C SER A 130 -1.94 -7.12 24.56
N ASN A 131 -1.66 -8.33 24.08
CA ASN A 131 -1.77 -8.70 22.65
C ASN A 131 -3.21 -9.00 22.24
N CYS A 132 -4.05 -9.46 23.16
CA CYS A 132 -5.48 -9.69 22.93
C CYS A 132 -6.18 -8.40 22.47
N GLY A 133 -5.76 -7.24 23.01
CA GLY A 133 -6.26 -5.93 22.57
C GLY A 133 -5.91 -5.61 21.12
N VAL A 134 -4.68 -5.87 20.67
CA VAL A 134 -4.24 -5.60 19.28
C VAL A 134 -4.97 -6.51 18.28
N VAL A 135 -5.14 -7.78 18.61
CA VAL A 135 -5.89 -8.74 17.77
C VAL A 135 -7.34 -8.29 17.62
N LEU A 136 -8.04 -8.01 18.72
CA LEU A 136 -9.44 -7.59 18.71
C LEU A 136 -9.65 -6.24 17.99
N ASP A 137 -8.70 -5.32 18.15
CA ASP A 137 -8.74 -4.02 17.49
C ASP A 137 -8.50 -4.15 15.97
N SER A 138 -7.56 -5.01 15.56
CA SER A 138 -7.29 -5.27 14.14
C SER A 138 -8.50 -5.89 13.41
N GLU A 139 -9.22 -6.81 14.05
CA GLU A 139 -10.40 -7.46 13.48
C GLU A 139 -11.59 -6.50 13.38
N ARG A 140 -11.78 -5.65 14.41
CA ARG A 140 -12.79 -4.59 14.38
C ARG A 140 -12.54 -3.62 13.22
N VAL A 141 -11.30 -3.15 13.08
CA VAL A 141 -10.90 -2.22 12.03
C VAL A 141 -11.06 -2.85 10.63
N TRP A 142 -10.82 -4.16 10.49
CA TRP A 142 -11.09 -4.91 9.27
C TRP A 142 -12.57 -4.97 8.94
N CYS A 143 -13.40 -5.42 9.89
CA CYS A 143 -14.87 -5.49 9.72
C CYS A 143 -15.45 -4.13 9.30
N GLU A 144 -15.02 -3.04 9.94
CA GLU A 144 -15.45 -1.69 9.58
C GLU A 144 -15.04 -1.29 8.16
N PHE A 145 -13.82 -1.62 7.75
CA PHE A 145 -13.33 -1.36 6.41
C PHE A 145 -14.15 -2.11 5.36
N GLU A 146 -14.38 -3.42 5.55
CA GLU A 146 -15.19 -4.23 4.64
C GLU A 146 -16.62 -3.68 4.53
N GLN A 147 -17.25 -3.35 5.66
CA GLN A 147 -18.60 -2.77 5.66
C GLN A 147 -18.64 -1.45 4.90
N LYS A 148 -17.69 -0.54 5.13
CA LYS A 148 -17.60 0.75 4.43
C LYS A 148 -17.43 0.55 2.93
N MET A 149 -16.55 -0.37 2.51
CA MET A 149 -16.33 -0.66 1.09
C MET A 149 -17.54 -1.34 0.46
N ASN A 150 -18.22 -2.27 1.14
CA ASN A 150 -19.43 -2.94 0.64
C ASN A 150 -20.57 -1.94 0.45
N ASN A 151 -20.73 -1.01 1.39
CA ASN A 151 -21.71 0.08 1.28
C ASN A 151 -21.43 1.00 0.09
N LEU A 152 -20.16 1.35 -0.17
CA LEU A 152 -19.79 2.15 -1.35
C LEU A 152 -20.14 1.43 -2.65
N GLU A 153 -19.77 0.16 -2.76
CA GLU A 153 -20.07 -0.62 -3.96
C GLU A 153 -21.58 -0.77 -4.17
N ALA A 154 -22.35 -1.06 -3.12
CA ALA A 154 -23.81 -1.19 -3.23
C ALA A 154 -24.46 0.12 -3.68
N LYS A 155 -24.03 1.26 -3.12
CA LYS A 155 -24.49 2.59 -3.53
C LYS A 155 -24.16 2.87 -5.01
N PHE A 156 -22.94 2.55 -5.44
CA PHE A 156 -22.55 2.75 -6.83
C PHE A 156 -23.32 1.84 -7.79
N ARG A 157 -23.45 0.56 -7.44
CA ARG A 157 -24.19 -0.44 -8.20
C ARG A 157 -25.64 -0.03 -8.42
N ALA A 158 -26.30 0.51 -7.40
CA ALA A 158 -27.69 0.96 -7.49
C ALA A 158 -27.94 2.05 -8.56
N VAL A 159 -26.93 2.84 -8.90
CA VAL A 159 -27.07 3.93 -9.88
C VAL A 159 -26.20 3.76 -11.13
N SER A 160 -25.40 2.70 -11.20
CA SER A 160 -24.38 2.44 -12.24
C SER A 160 -24.88 2.52 -13.68
N LYS A 161 -26.16 2.18 -13.93
CA LYS A 161 -26.79 2.22 -15.26
C LYS A 161 -27.56 3.52 -15.55
N SER A 162 -27.37 4.55 -14.74
CA SER A 162 -28.04 5.85 -14.87
C SER A 162 -27.04 7.00 -14.89
N THR A 163 -27.48 8.18 -15.35
CA THR A 163 -26.66 9.40 -15.33
C THR A 163 -26.20 9.80 -13.93
N LYS A 164 -26.93 9.38 -12.88
CA LYS A 164 -26.56 9.59 -11.48
C LYS A 164 -25.23 8.92 -11.10
N ALA A 165 -24.75 7.95 -11.89
CA ALA A 165 -23.44 7.35 -11.68
C ALA A 165 -22.32 8.40 -11.70
N TYR A 166 -22.37 9.37 -12.61
CA TYR A 166 -21.36 10.44 -12.73
C TYR A 166 -21.33 11.37 -11.51
N GLU A 167 -22.49 11.61 -10.89
CA GLU A 167 -22.60 12.47 -9.70
C GLU A 167 -21.90 11.86 -8.48
N ILE A 168 -22.01 10.55 -8.30
CA ILE A 168 -21.44 9.85 -7.14
C ILE A 168 -20.08 9.21 -7.43
N LEU A 169 -19.61 9.23 -8.69
CA LEU A 169 -18.38 8.62 -9.15
C LEU A 169 -17.18 9.10 -8.34
N ARG A 170 -16.97 10.42 -8.33
CA ARG A 170 -15.85 11.04 -7.61
C ARG A 170 -15.92 10.80 -6.10
N PRO A 171 -17.06 11.02 -5.40
CA PRO A 171 -17.20 10.65 -4.00
C PRO A 171 -16.85 9.18 -3.72
N THR A 172 -17.37 8.25 -4.53
CA THR A 172 -17.14 6.80 -4.36
C THR A 172 -15.66 6.45 -4.39
N MET A 173 -14.93 6.94 -5.39
CA MET A 173 -13.48 6.70 -5.49
C MET A 173 -12.69 7.35 -4.35
N THR A 174 -13.09 8.56 -3.96
CA THR A 174 -12.43 9.31 -2.88
C THR A 174 -12.56 8.58 -1.55
N ASP A 175 -13.77 8.12 -1.24
CA ASP A 175 -14.07 7.44 0.00
C ASP A 175 -13.40 6.07 0.02
N ALA A 176 -13.39 5.33 -1.10
CA ALA A 176 -12.66 4.07 -1.22
C ALA A 176 -11.17 4.26 -0.94
N MET A 177 -10.53 5.25 -1.58
CA MET A 177 -9.13 5.57 -1.33
C MET A 177 -8.88 5.92 0.15
N LYS A 178 -9.74 6.75 0.76
CA LYS A 178 -9.60 7.16 2.17
C LYS A 178 -9.75 5.97 3.11
N PHE A 179 -10.76 5.13 2.92
CA PHE A 179 -10.98 3.96 3.75
C PHE A 179 -9.81 2.99 3.67
N THR A 180 -9.29 2.73 2.47
CA THR A 180 -8.09 1.91 2.30
C THR A 180 -6.85 2.54 2.92
N MET A 181 -6.67 3.86 2.78
CA MET A 181 -5.54 4.58 3.39
C MET A 181 -5.54 4.45 4.92
N LEU A 182 -6.69 4.71 5.55
CA LEU A 182 -6.85 4.63 7.00
C LEU A 182 -6.60 3.20 7.48
N TYR A 183 -7.15 2.22 6.78
CA TYR A 183 -6.96 0.81 7.10
C TYR A 183 -5.48 0.42 7.02
N ILE A 184 -4.82 0.64 5.88
CA ILE A 184 -3.42 0.25 5.68
C ILE A 184 -2.50 0.97 6.67
N SER A 185 -2.77 2.23 6.99
CA SER A 185 -1.99 2.97 7.99
C SER A 185 -2.10 2.31 9.37
N ALA A 186 -3.30 1.89 9.78
CA ALA A 186 -3.49 1.15 11.02
C ALA A 186 -2.75 -0.21 10.99
N MET A 187 -2.83 -0.92 9.87
CA MET A 187 -2.18 -2.22 9.68
C MET A 187 -0.65 -2.15 9.79
N VAL A 188 -0.04 -1.18 9.10
CA VAL A 188 1.41 -0.94 9.19
C VAL A 188 1.80 -0.57 10.63
N ALA A 189 1.03 0.29 11.30
CA ALA A 189 1.28 0.65 12.69
C ALA A 189 1.18 -0.56 13.65
N TYR A 190 0.20 -1.45 13.45
CA TYR A 190 0.10 -2.69 14.22
C TYR A 190 1.29 -3.61 13.96
N HIS A 191 1.70 -3.76 12.70
CA HIS A 191 2.84 -4.59 12.34
C HIS A 191 4.17 -4.05 12.90
N GLU A 192 4.40 -2.74 12.86
CA GLU A 192 5.57 -2.12 13.50
C GLU A 192 5.55 -2.30 15.02
N LYS A 193 4.37 -2.15 15.64
CA LYS A 193 4.21 -2.34 17.08
C LYS A 193 4.50 -3.79 17.48
N THR A 194 3.99 -4.79 16.76
CA THR A 194 4.26 -6.21 17.05
C THR A 194 5.75 -6.54 16.90
N LEU A 195 6.44 -6.00 15.89
CA LEU A 195 7.89 -6.13 15.74
C LEU A 195 8.71 -5.42 16.83
N GLY A 196 8.18 -4.34 17.41
CA GLY A 196 8.81 -3.59 18.50
C GLY A 196 8.78 -4.30 19.86
N TYR A 197 7.86 -5.25 20.06
CA TYR A 197 7.77 -6.07 21.29
C TYR A 197 8.70 -7.28 21.30
N VAL A 198 9.48 -7.49 20.23
CA VAL A 198 10.44 -8.60 20.11
C VAL A 198 11.73 -8.27 20.88
N PRO A 199 12.12 -9.03 21.92
CA PRO A 199 13.42 -8.86 22.55
C PRO A 199 14.53 -9.26 21.55
N GLY A 200 15.29 -8.28 21.03
CA GLY A 200 16.46 -8.51 20.18
C GLY A 200 16.63 -7.61 18.95
N THR A 201 15.58 -6.90 18.50
CA THR A 201 15.62 -6.10 17.26
C THR A 201 16.06 -4.64 17.44
N LYS A 202 16.27 -4.16 18.67
CA LYS A 202 16.74 -2.77 18.94
C LYS A 202 18.17 -2.46 18.44
N GLY A 203 18.86 -3.40 17.76
CA GLY A 203 20.27 -3.28 17.39
C GLY A 203 20.61 -2.98 15.92
N ARG A 204 19.67 -3.01 14.97
CA ARG A 204 20.00 -2.90 13.53
C ARG A 204 19.52 -1.61 12.85
N ARG A 205 19.61 -0.48 13.54
CA ARG A 205 19.84 0.81 12.88
C ARG A 205 21.32 1.14 12.97
N ARG A 206 22.13 0.66 12.02
CA ARG A 206 23.49 1.19 11.79
C ARG A 206 23.60 1.80 10.40
N SER A 207 23.50 3.12 10.40
CA SER A 207 24.28 4.08 9.62
C SER A 207 24.73 3.65 8.22
N ILE A 208 24.03 4.19 7.22
CA ILE A 208 24.69 4.62 5.99
C ILE A 208 25.56 5.82 6.40
N LYS A 209 26.85 5.60 6.67
CA LYS A 209 27.83 6.67 6.69
C LYS A 209 28.53 6.66 5.33
N ALA A 210 28.43 7.81 4.67
CA ALA A 210 29.05 8.10 3.40
C ALA A 210 30.58 7.92 3.45
N SER A 211 31.10 7.58 2.27
CA SER A 211 32.51 7.59 1.90
C SER A 211 33.21 8.90 2.26
N GLY A 212 34.49 8.80 2.60
CA GLY A 212 35.40 9.93 2.81
C GLY A 212 36.82 9.41 2.97
N ASP A 213 37.53 9.33 1.84
CA ASP A 213 38.96 9.01 1.71
C ASP A 213 39.86 9.90 2.58
N GLY A 214 41.00 9.34 3.01
CA GLY A 214 42.14 10.14 3.48
C GLY A 214 43.07 9.43 4.47
N GLU A 215 43.89 8.50 4.00
CA GLU A 215 45.29 8.41 4.46
C GLU A 215 46.14 9.46 3.69
N PRO A 216 47.39 9.82 4.07
CA PRO A 216 48.29 9.18 5.04
C PRO A 216 48.99 10.16 6.02
N GLY A 217 49.67 9.64 7.05
CA GLY A 217 50.54 10.45 7.90
C GLY A 217 51.35 9.66 8.92
N ALA A 218 52.59 9.36 8.55
CA ALA A 218 53.61 8.71 9.37
C ALA A 218 53.91 9.45 10.68
N PHE A 219 54.15 8.72 11.77
CA PHE A 219 55.25 8.97 12.71
C PHE A 219 55.54 7.70 13.50
N GLY A 220 56.69 7.08 13.23
CA GLY A 220 57.32 6.14 14.14
C GLY A 220 58.21 6.88 15.13
N THR A 221 58.28 6.44 16.38
CA THR A 221 59.50 5.96 17.08
C THR A 221 59.26 5.80 18.58
N SER A 222 59.84 4.72 19.14
CA SER A 222 60.40 4.57 20.50
C SER A 222 59.41 4.61 21.68
N SER A 223 59.39 3.71 22.68
CA SER A 223 60.35 2.82 23.36
C SER A 223 59.51 1.82 24.18
N GLY A 224 59.85 0.57 24.46
CA GLY A 224 61.10 0.03 25.01
C GLY A 224 60.78 -0.61 26.37
N SER A 225 60.96 -1.93 26.45
CA SER A 225 60.72 -2.78 27.62
C SER A 225 61.75 -2.58 28.74
N MET A 226 61.30 -2.53 29.99
CA MET A 226 61.75 -3.34 31.15
C MET A 226 60.99 -2.89 32.41
#